data_AF-A0AB72U8W4-F1
#
_entry.id   AF-A0AB72U8W4-F1
#
_cell.length_a   1.000
_cell.length_b   1.000
_cell.length_c   1.000
_cell.angle_alpha   90.00
_cell.angle_beta   90.00
_cell.angle_gamma   90.00
#
_symmetry.space_group_name_H-M   'P 1'
#
loop_
_entity.id
_entity.type
_entity.pdbx_description
1 polymer ?
#
loop_
_entity_poly.entity_id
_entity_poly.type
_entity_poly.pdbx_seq_one_letter_code
_entity_poly.pdbx_strand_id
1 'polypeptide(L)'
;MKQNMKLLSIGTATIAAATLLTALPAQAYVGPGAGLSLLSALWAVLAAVFVAVGFVLLWPIRKMMRKRKRAQQNTASTTHSASSSASHQPKA
;
A
#
# COMPACT_ATOMS: atom_id res chain seq x y z
N MET A 1 19.89 54.08 -27.22
CA MET A 1 19.04 53.28 -26.30
C MET A 1 17.92 52.52 -27.02
N LYS A 2 17.16 53.12 -27.94
CA LYS A 2 15.98 52.49 -28.57
C LYS A 2 16.28 51.27 -29.48
N GLN A 3 17.45 51.20 -30.12
CA GLN A 3 17.84 50.06 -30.98
C GLN A 3 18.13 48.79 -30.17
N ASN A 4 18.75 48.94 -29.01
CA ASN A 4 19.17 47.84 -28.14
C ASN A 4 17.94 47.09 -27.59
N MET A 5 16.85 47.80 -27.32
CA MET A 5 15.57 47.21 -26.89
C MET A 5 14.85 46.48 -28.03
N LYS A 6 14.97 46.95 -29.27
CA LYS A 6 14.45 46.24 -30.45
C LYS A 6 15.20 44.94 -30.70
N LEU A 7 16.54 44.95 -30.58
CA LEU A 7 17.33 43.71 -30.69
C LEU A 7 16.99 42.73 -29.56
N LEU A 8 16.78 43.21 -28.33
CA LEU A 8 16.36 42.36 -27.21
C LEU A 8 14.98 41.73 -27.48
N SER A 9 14.02 42.52 -27.97
CA SER A 9 12.67 42.06 -28.28
C SER A 9 12.64 41.06 -29.44
N ILE A 10 13.41 41.32 -30.50
CA ILE A 10 13.56 40.39 -31.64
C ILE A 10 14.22 39.09 -31.16
N GLY A 11 15.24 39.16 -30.32
CA GLY A 11 15.89 37.99 -29.73
C GLY A 11 14.93 37.15 -28.87
N THR A 12 14.11 37.79 -28.03
CA THR A 12 13.09 37.07 -27.27
C THR A 12 11.99 36.49 -28.15
N ALA A 13 11.60 37.18 -29.23
CA ALA A 13 10.58 36.71 -30.15
C ALA A 13 11.09 35.53 -30.99
N THR A 14 12.36 35.50 -31.40
CA THR A 14 12.95 34.37 -32.12
C THR A 14 13.17 33.17 -31.21
N ILE A 15 13.56 33.38 -29.96
CA ILE A 15 13.66 32.28 -28.96
C ILE A 15 12.28 31.70 -28.67
N ALA A 16 11.25 32.55 -28.48
CA ALA A 16 9.87 32.12 -28.30
C ALA A 16 9.36 31.37 -29.54
N ALA A 17 9.57 31.90 -30.75
CA ALA A 17 9.19 31.23 -31.99
C ALA A 17 9.91 29.87 -32.13
N ALA A 18 11.21 29.80 -31.84
CA ALA A 18 11.97 28.54 -31.89
C ALA A 18 11.44 27.51 -30.89
N THR A 19 11.04 27.93 -29.68
CA THR A 19 10.44 27.03 -28.68
C THR A 19 9.03 26.59 -29.04
N LEU A 20 8.24 27.42 -29.72
CA LEU A 20 6.95 27.01 -30.29
C LEU A 20 7.11 26.06 -31.49
N LEU A 21 8.16 26.20 -32.30
CA LEU A 21 8.47 25.29 -33.41
C LEU A 21 8.98 23.92 -32.91
N THR A 22 9.53 23.85 -31.69
CA THR A 22 9.79 22.58 -30.99
C THR A 22 8.53 22.01 -30.32
N ALA A 23 7.36 22.18 -30.93
CA ALA A 23 6.11 21.58 -30.47
C ALA A 23 6.34 20.07 -30.26
N LEU A 24 6.47 19.67 -28.98
CA LEU A 24 6.63 18.29 -28.59
C LEU A 24 5.49 17.48 -29.21
N PRO A 25 5.73 16.21 -29.62
CA PRO A 25 4.68 15.37 -30.17
C PRO A 25 3.47 15.45 -29.26
N ALA A 26 2.32 15.86 -29.83
CA ALA A 26 1.06 15.90 -29.11
C ALA A 26 0.89 14.57 -28.38
N GLN A 27 0.95 14.60 -27.05
CA GLN A 27 0.78 13.45 -26.16
C GLN A 27 -0.69 12.98 -26.17
N ALA A 28 -1.32 12.95 -27.34
CA ALA A 28 -2.66 12.44 -27.57
C ALA A 28 -2.71 10.90 -27.36
N TYR A 29 -1.55 10.25 -27.31
CA TYR A 29 -1.40 8.90 -26.78
C TYR A 29 -0.40 8.95 -25.64
N VAL A 30 -0.89 8.92 -24.39
CA VAL A 30 -0.04 8.54 -23.26
C VAL A 30 0.52 7.17 -23.64
N GLY A 31 1.84 7.06 -23.81
CA GLY A 31 2.50 5.96 -24.53
C GLY A 31 2.03 4.55 -24.15
N PRO A 32 2.40 3.49 -24.88
CA PRO A 32 1.82 2.14 -24.75
C PRO A 32 1.86 1.52 -23.33
N GLY A 33 2.56 2.13 -22.36
CA GLY A 33 2.53 1.76 -20.93
C GLY A 33 1.48 2.45 -20.05
N ALA A 34 0.81 3.51 -20.52
CA ALA A 34 -0.18 4.23 -19.71
C ALA A 34 -1.45 3.41 -19.48
N GLY A 35 -1.93 2.74 -20.52
CA GLY A 35 -3.03 1.79 -20.41
C GLY A 35 -2.69 0.62 -19.48
N LEU A 36 -1.44 0.11 -19.55
CA LEU A 36 -0.99 -1.01 -18.72
C LEU A 36 -0.89 -0.64 -17.23
N SER A 37 -0.47 0.59 -16.94
CA SER A 37 -0.43 1.15 -15.58
C SER A 37 -1.84 1.34 -15.02
N LEU A 38 -2.77 1.86 -15.84
CA LEU A 38 -4.18 1.98 -15.46
C LEU A 38 -4.83 0.62 -15.21
N LEU A 39 -4.59 -0.37 -16.09
CA LEU A 39 -5.09 -1.74 -15.92
C LEU A 39 -4.56 -2.38 -14.64
N SER A 40 -3.26 -2.22 -14.36
CA SER A 40 -2.63 -2.74 -13.14
C SER A 40 -3.20 -2.07 -11.89
N ALA A 41 -3.38 -0.74 -11.92
CA ALA A 41 -3.98 -0.01 -10.82
C ALA A 41 -5.43 -0.46 -10.56
N LEU A 42 -6.23 -0.63 -11.62
CA LEU A 42 -7.60 -1.13 -11.51
C LEU A 42 -7.65 -2.51 -10.86
N TRP A 43 -6.80 -3.44 -11.31
CA TRP A 43 -6.70 -4.78 -10.72
C TRP A 43 -6.23 -4.76 -9.28
N ALA A 44 -5.26 -3.90 -8.94
CA ALA A 44 -4.77 -3.74 -7.58
C ALA A 44 -5.87 -3.26 -6.64
N VAL A 45 -6.67 -2.27 -7.06
CA VAL A 45 -7.83 -1.78 -6.29
C VAL A 45 -8.86 -2.90 -6.12
N LEU A 46 -9.18 -3.63 -7.18
CA LEU A 46 -10.13 -4.75 -7.12
C LEU A 46 -9.67 -5.82 -6.12
N ALA A 47 -8.42 -6.24 -6.20
CA ALA A 47 -7.82 -7.19 -5.27
C ALA A 47 -7.83 -6.66 -3.83
N ALA A 48 -7.50 -5.38 -3.62
CA ALA A 48 -7.53 -4.76 -2.30
C ALA A 48 -8.94 -4.77 -1.69
N VAL A 49 -9.99 -4.55 -2.48
CA VAL A 49 -11.39 -4.65 -2.02
C VAL A 49 -11.72 -6.08 -1.57
N PHE A 50 -11.38 -7.09 -2.38
CA PHE A 50 -11.61 -8.50 -2.00
C PHE A 50 -10.84 -8.88 -0.73
N VAL A 51 -9.60 -8.43 -0.59
CA VAL A 51 -8.79 -8.65 0.61
C VAL A 51 -9.41 -7.95 1.82
N ALA A 52 -9.87 -6.70 1.68
CA ALA A 52 -10.51 -5.95 2.76
C ALA A 52 -11.80 -6.64 3.23
N VAL A 53 -12.66 -7.05 2.30
CA VAL A 53 -13.89 -7.81 2.61
C VAL A 53 -13.55 -9.14 3.26
N GLY A 54 -12.62 -9.90 2.68
CA GLY A 54 -12.13 -11.15 3.26
C GLY A 54 -11.61 -10.95 4.67
N PHE A 55 -10.84 -9.89 4.93
CA PHE A 55 -10.31 -9.59 6.25
C PHE A 55 -11.42 -9.31 7.27
N VAL A 56 -12.43 -8.52 6.89
CA VAL A 56 -13.60 -8.23 7.74
C VAL A 56 -14.38 -9.50 8.05
N LEU A 57 -14.60 -10.37 7.07
CA LEU A 57 -15.32 -11.65 7.25
C LEU A 57 -14.51 -12.69 8.04
N LEU A 58 -13.19 -12.76 7.84
CA LEU A 58 -12.32 -13.72 8.52
C LEU A 58 -11.95 -13.26 9.94
N TRP A 59 -12.04 -11.97 10.26
CA TRP A 59 -11.77 -11.43 11.60
C TRP A 59 -12.58 -12.11 12.73
N PRO A 60 -13.92 -12.27 12.65
CA PRO A 60 -14.68 -12.95 13.69
C PRO A 60 -14.27 -14.42 13.85
N ILE A 61 -14.03 -15.12 12.75
CA ILE A 61 -13.57 -16.52 12.76
C ILE A 61 -12.20 -16.63 13.44
N ARG A 62 -11.27 -15.77 13.04
CA ARG A 62 -9.92 -15.67 13.63
C ARG A 62 -10.00 -15.36 15.13
N LYS A 63 -10.91 -14.49 15.55
CA LYS A 63 -11.14 -14.12 16.95
C LYS A 63 -11.65 -15.32 17.76
N MET A 64 -12.59 -16.10 17.24
CA MET A 64 -13.09 -17.31 17.89
C MET A 64 -12.00 -18.39 18.01
N MET A 65 -11.22 -18.63 16.94
CA MET A 65 -10.10 -19.57 16.97
C MET A 65 -9.05 -19.19 18.03
N ARG A 66 -8.75 -17.90 18.18
CA ARG A 66 -7.83 -17.40 19.23
C ARG A 66 -8.37 -17.64 20.63
N LYS A 67 -9.68 -17.46 20.87
CA LYS A 67 -10.31 -17.79 22.17
C LYS A 67 -10.20 -19.28 22.50
N ARG A 68 -10.44 -20.16 21.53
CA ARG A 68 -10.34 -21.62 21.71
C ARG A 68 -8.91 -22.06 22.09
N LYS A 69 -7.89 -21.49 21.43
CA LYS A 69 -6.48 -21.79 21.76
C LYS A 69 -6.11 -21.38 23.20
N ARG A 70 -6.60 -20.23 23.66
CA ARG A 70 -6.37 -19.78 25.06
C ARG A 70 -7.06 -20.67 26.09
N ALA A 71 -8.27 -21.16 25.79
CA ALA A 71 -8.97 -22.09 26.67
C ALA A 71 -8.20 -23.42 26.85
N GLN A 72 -7.64 -23.96 25.76
CA GLN A 72 -6.84 -25.19 25.82
C GLN A 72 -5.54 -25.04 26.61
N GLN A 73 -4.88 -23.88 26.51
CA GLN A 73 -3.67 -23.60 27.30
C GLN A 73 -3.95 -23.53 28.80
N ASN A 74 -5.08 -22.93 29.21
CA ASN A 74 -5.46 -22.88 30.63
C ASN A 74 -5.68 -24.28 31.22
N THR A 75 -6.34 -25.17 30.48
CA THR A 75 -6.55 -26.56 30.95
C THR A 75 -5.24 -27.32 31.08
N ALA A 76 -4.28 -27.12 30.17
CA ALA A 76 -2.99 -27.79 30.22
C ALA A 76 -2.10 -27.29 31.39
N SER A 77 -2.12 -25.98 31.69
CA SER A 77 -1.37 -25.41 32.81
C SER A 77 -1.91 -25.84 34.18
N THR A 78 -3.24 -25.93 34.35
CA THR A 78 -3.85 -26.37 35.62
C THR A 78 -3.45 -27.81 35.97
N THR A 79 -3.36 -28.69 34.97
CA THR A 79 -2.96 -30.09 35.19
C THR A 79 -1.49 -30.25 35.58
N HIS A 80 -0.58 -29.39 35.08
CA HIS A 80 0.85 -29.43 35.46
C HIS A 80 1.11 -28.80 36.85
N SER A 81 0.39 -27.75 37.23
CA SER A 81 0.54 -27.15 38.56
C SER A 81 -0.06 -28.01 39.68
N ALA A 82 -1.09 -28.79 39.40
CA ALA A 82 -1.69 -29.71 40.36
C ALA A 82 -0.81 -30.94 40.65
N SER A 83 0.02 -31.37 39.69
CA SER A 83 0.94 -32.51 39.90
C SER A 83 2.25 -32.14 40.58
N SER A 84 2.73 -30.90 40.45
CA SER A 84 3.97 -30.46 41.12
C SER A 84 3.78 -30.05 42.59
N SER A 85 2.54 -29.74 43.01
CA SER A 85 2.22 -29.35 44.39
C SER A 85 1.94 -30.55 45.30
N ALA A 86 1.63 -31.73 44.74
CA ALA A 86 1.40 -32.95 45.50
C ALA A 86 2.69 -33.67 45.97
N SER A 87 3.87 -33.30 45.47
CA SER A 87 5.15 -33.94 45.82
C SER A 87 5.95 -33.22 46.93
N HIS A 88 5.50 -32.07 47.41
CA HIS A 88 6.08 -31.36 48.55
C HIS A 88 5.15 -31.39 49.78
N GLN A 89 4.81 -32.58 50.24
CA GLN A 89 4.36 -32.80 51.62
C GLN A 89 5.61 -33.05 52.48
N PRO A 90 6.02 -32.12 53.38
CA PRO A 90 7.05 -32.42 54.36
C PRO A 90 6.47 -33.42 55.36
N LYS A 91 7.01 -34.64 55.39
CA LYS A 91 6.74 -35.59 56.47
C LYS A 91 7.25 -34.98 57.78
N ALA A 92 6.32 -34.62 58.66
CA ALA A 92 6.57 -34.23 60.05
C ALA A 92 7.07 -35.42 60.89
#